data_AF-A0A6F9MT11-F1
#
_entry.id   AF-A0A6F9MT11-F1
#
_cell.length_a   1.000
_cell.length_b   1.000
_cell.length_c   1.000
_cell.angle_alpha   90.00
_cell.angle_beta   90.00
_cell.angle_gamma   90.00
#
_symmetry.space_group_name_H-M   'P 1'
#
loop_
_entity.id
_entity.type
_entity.pdbx_description
1 polymer ?
#
loop_
_entity_poly.entity_id
_entity_poly.type
_entity_poly.pdbx_seq_one_letter_code
_entity_poly.pdbx_strand_id
1 'polypeptide(L)'
;MSKVLLYVLIILILALIAFSLRKKLGKHAKTLFGVLLVVFIFLAVLFEVRNSQKSHLRNDIIVAFNQNKNILCKDINISKAYFNYEFGTGSFISKDNNQSFNSLIIDIRDCRLNDE
;
A
#
# COMPACT_ATOMS: atom_id res chain seq x y z
N MET A 1 2.20 -10.71 9.12
CA MET A 1 3.07 -11.91 9.19
C MET A 1 3.11 -12.72 7.89
N SER A 2 2.00 -12.93 7.17
CA SER A 2 1.98 -13.75 5.93
C SER A 2 2.91 -13.25 4.80
N LYS A 3 3.10 -11.92 4.66
CA LYS A 3 4.02 -11.35 3.67
C LYS A 3 5.49 -11.71 3.92
N VAL A 4 5.90 -11.79 5.19
CA VAL A 4 7.28 -12.13 5.57
C VAL A 4 7.62 -13.57 5.17
N LEU A 5 6.69 -14.50 5.38
CA LEU A 5 6.83 -15.89 4.96
C LEU A 5 6.99 -16.01 3.43
N LEU A 6 6.22 -15.23 2.66
CA LEU A 6 6.36 -15.18 1.20
C LEU A 6 7.74 -14.66 0.77
N TYR A 7 8.26 -13.59 1.40
CA TYR A 7 9.60 -13.09 1.08
C TYR A 7 10.69 -14.13 1.40
N VAL A 8 10.59 -14.80 2.55
CA VAL A 8 11.53 -15.87 2.91
C VAL A 8 11.49 -17.01 1.89
N LEU A 9 10.29 -17.43 1.48
CA LEU A 9 10.12 -18.47 0.46
C LEU A 9 10.76 -18.07 -0.89
N ILE A 10 10.53 -16.83 -1.35
CA ILE A 10 11.09 -16.31 -2.60
C ILE A 10 12.62 -16.28 -2.54
N ILE A 11 13.19 -15.79 -1.43
CA ILE A 11 14.65 -15.75 -1.23
C ILE A 11 15.24 -17.17 -1.27
N LEU A 12 14.56 -18.14 -0.65
CA LEU A 12 15.01 -19.54 -0.60
C LEU A 12 14.99 -20.19 -2.00
N ILE A 13 13.95 -19.91 -2.80
CA ILE A 13 13.87 -20.35 -4.19
C ILE A 13 14.99 -19.74 -5.03
N LEU A 14 15.21 -18.42 -4.93
CA LEU A 14 16.28 -17.72 -5.65
C LEU A 14 17.67 -18.26 -5.27
N ALA A 15 17.90 -18.57 -4.00
CA ALA A 15 19.15 -19.16 -3.52
C ALA A 15 19.38 -20.57 -4.10
N LEU A 16 18.34 -21.41 -4.17
CA LEU A 16 18.42 -22.75 -4.78
C LEU A 16 18.70 -22.67 -6.28
N ILE A 17 18.05 -21.75 -6.98
CA ILE A 17 18.28 -21.49 -8.40
C ILE A 17 19.74 -21.05 -8.63
N ALA A 18 20.22 -20.08 -7.85
CA ALA A 18 21.60 -19.61 -7.91
C ALA A 18 22.61 -20.72 -7.60
N PHE A 19 22.34 -21.58 -6.62
CA PHE A 19 23.18 -22.72 -6.27
C PHE A 19 23.27 -23.75 -7.40
N SER A 20 22.13 -24.09 -8.01
CA SER A 20 22.07 -25.01 -9.17
C SER A 20 22.82 -24.46 -10.37
N LEU A 21 22.64 -23.16 -10.65
CA LEU A 21 23.26 -22.47 -11.78
C LEU A 21 24.77 -22.19 -11.57
N ARG A 22 25.27 -22.24 -10.33
CA ARG A 22 26.68 -21.97 -9.99
C ARG A 22 27.68 -22.80 -10.81
N LYS A 23 27.34 -24.03 -11.18
CA LYS A 23 28.23 -24.90 -11.97
C LYS A 23 28.18 -24.64 -13.48
N LYS A 24 27.08 -24.04 -13.98
CA LYS A 24 26.87 -23.76 -15.42
C LYS A 24 27.20 -22.32 -15.84
N LEU A 25 27.26 -21.36 -14.91
CA LEU A 25 27.60 -19.97 -15.24
C LEU A 25 29.12 -19.74 -15.35
N GLY A 26 29.54 -19.14 -16.47
CA GLY A 26 30.88 -18.60 -16.67
C GLY A 26 31.22 -17.49 -15.67
N LYS A 27 32.52 -17.23 -15.47
CA LYS A 27 33.05 -16.33 -14.42
C LYS A 27 32.45 -14.91 -14.47
N HIS A 28 32.23 -14.37 -15.67
CA HIS A 28 31.62 -13.05 -15.88
C HIS A 28 30.10 -13.03 -15.63
N ALA A 29 29.39 -14.10 -15.99
CA ALA A 29 27.95 -14.20 -15.79
C ALA A 29 27.56 -14.28 -14.30
N LYS A 30 28.41 -14.89 -13.47
CA LYS A 30 28.21 -14.93 -12.01
C LYS A 30 28.19 -13.55 -11.38
N THR A 31 29.13 -12.70 -11.78
CA THR A 31 29.23 -11.32 -11.27
C THR A 31 28.01 -10.50 -11.72
N LEU A 32 27.62 -10.61 -12.99
CA LEU A 32 26.43 -9.93 -13.53
C LEU A 32 25.17 -10.34 -12.76
N PHE A 33 24.98 -11.65 -12.54
CA PHE A 33 23.81 -12.17 -11.82
C PHE A 33 23.76 -11.69 -10.37
N GLY A 34 24.91 -11.67 -9.68
CA GLY A 34 25.00 -11.15 -8.32
C GLY A 34 24.61 -9.67 -8.21
N VAL A 35 25.14 -8.83 -9.12
CA VAL A 35 24.80 -7.40 -9.16
C VAL A 35 23.31 -7.22 -9.45
N LEU A 36 22.77 -7.94 -10.43
CA LEU A 36 21.36 -7.84 -10.81
C LEU A 36 20.44 -8.24 -9.65
N LEU A 37 20.80 -9.28 -8.89
CA LEU A 37 20.06 -9.74 -7.73
C LEU A 37 20.05 -8.69 -6.61
N VAL A 38 21.18 -8.05 -6.33
CA VAL A 38 21.26 -6.96 -5.35
C VAL A 38 20.40 -5.77 -5.76
N VAL A 39 20.46 -5.36 -7.03
CA VAL A 39 19.61 -4.27 -7.55
C VAL A 39 18.12 -4.62 -7.43
N PHE A 40 17.75 -5.87 -7.73
CA PHE A 40 16.37 -6.32 -7.62
C PHE A 40 15.86 -6.29 -6.18
N ILE A 41 16.67 -6.77 -5.22
CA ILE A 41 16.33 -6.69 -3.79
C ILE A 41 16.17 -5.24 -3.36
N PHE A 42 17.09 -4.36 -3.77
CA PHE A 42 17.02 -2.94 -3.44
C PHE A 42 15.72 -2.29 -3.93
N LEU A 43 15.36 -2.52 -5.20
CA LEU A 43 14.11 -2.01 -5.78
C LEU A 43 12.87 -2.56 -5.06
N ALA A 44 12.87 -3.86 -4.72
CA ALA A 44 11.77 -4.49 -4.01
C ALA A 44 11.57 -3.90 -2.61
N VAL A 45 12.65 -3.68 -1.86
CA VAL A 45 12.60 -3.03 -0.55
C VAL A 45 12.08 -1.60 -0.66
N LEU A 46 12.60 -0.82 -1.62
CA LEU A 46 12.17 0.57 -1.83
C LEU A 46 10.67 0.64 -2.19
N PHE A 47 10.20 -0.29 -3.01
CA PHE A 47 8.78 -0.42 -3.35
C PHE A 47 7.93 -0.75 -2.12
N GLU A 48 8.31 -1.76 -1.33
CA GLU A 48 7.53 -2.17 -0.15
C GLU A 48 7.49 -1.06 0.90
N VAL A 49 8.59 -0.35 1.15
CA VAL A 49 8.64 0.78 2.08
C VAL A 49 7.65 1.87 1.66
N ARG A 50 7.68 2.29 0.39
CA ARG A 50 6.75 3.30 -0.13
C ARG A 50 5.29 2.85 -0.06
N ASN A 51 5.03 1.58 -0.32
CA ASN A 51 3.67 1.04 -0.30
C ASN A 51 3.14 0.87 1.13
N SER A 52 3.99 0.45 2.06
CA SER A 52 3.67 0.32 3.48
C SER A 52 3.29 1.67 4.09
N GLN A 53 4.06 2.74 3.84
CA GLN A 53 3.72 4.08 4.33
C GLN A 53 2.34 4.55 3.84
N LYS A 54 2.04 4.37 2.55
CA LYS A 54 0.71 4.70 1.99
C LYS A 54 -0.41 3.89 2.64
N SER A 55 -0.14 2.62 2.97
CA SER A 55 -1.10 1.75 3.64
C SER A 55 -1.37 2.20 5.08
N HIS A 56 -0.34 2.63 5.82
CA HIS A 56 -0.50 3.15 7.18
C HIS A 56 -1.34 4.42 7.20
N LEU A 57 -1.02 5.40 6.35
CA LEU A 57 -1.79 6.63 6.25
C LEU A 57 -3.28 6.39 5.93
N ARG A 58 -3.58 5.48 4.99
CA ARG A 58 -4.98 5.10 4.69
C ARG A 58 -5.67 4.49 5.91
N ASN A 59 -4.99 3.59 6.62
CA ASN A 59 -5.56 2.98 7.82
C ASN A 59 -5.83 4.03 8.90
N ASP A 60 -4.94 4.99 9.08
CA ASP A 60 -5.11 6.07 10.07
C ASP A 60 -6.32 6.95 9.72
N ILE A 61 -6.53 7.28 8.44
CA ILE A 61 -7.71 8.00 7.96
C ILE A 61 -9.00 7.21 8.23
N ILE A 62 -9.01 5.90 7.94
CA ILE A 62 -10.17 5.02 8.19
C ILE A 62 -10.47 4.95 9.69
N VAL A 63 -9.44 4.81 10.52
CA VAL A 63 -9.58 4.75 11.98
C VAL A 63 -10.14 6.07 12.51
N ALA A 64 -9.60 7.21 12.07
CA ALA A 64 -10.09 8.53 12.47
C ALA A 64 -11.57 8.73 12.08
N PHE A 65 -11.93 8.38 10.84
CA PHE A 65 -13.31 8.42 10.36
C PHE A 65 -14.24 7.52 11.19
N ASN A 66 -13.80 6.31 11.50
CA ASN A 66 -14.59 5.37 12.31
C ASN A 66 -14.78 5.83 13.75
N GLN A 67 -13.82 6.58 14.30
CA GLN A 67 -13.86 7.27 15.60
C GLN A 67 -14.73 8.55 15.58
N ASN A 68 -15.48 8.80 14.51
CA ASN A 68 -16.31 9.99 14.32
C ASN A 68 -15.52 11.31 14.21
N LYS A 69 -14.22 11.26 13.94
CA LYS A 69 -13.43 12.46 13.63
C LYS A 69 -13.72 12.91 12.20
N ASN A 70 -13.67 14.22 11.99
CA ASN A 70 -13.78 14.78 10.64
C ASN A 70 -12.44 14.60 9.91
N ILE A 71 -12.50 14.15 8.67
CA ILE A 71 -11.34 14.04 7.77
C ILE A 71 -11.53 15.04 6.63
N LEU A 72 -10.43 15.62 6.16
CA LEU A 72 -10.47 16.58 5.08
C LEU A 72 -10.13 15.87 3.78
N CYS A 73 -11.05 15.90 2.82
CA CYS A 73 -10.81 15.34 1.49
C CYS A 73 -10.98 16.42 0.44
N LYS A 74 -9.90 16.70 -0.30
CA LYS A 74 -9.75 17.92 -1.11
C LYS A 74 -10.02 19.17 -0.24
N ASP A 75 -11.22 19.72 -0.35
CA ASP A 75 -11.69 20.92 0.35
C ASP A 75 -13.02 20.67 1.10
N ILE A 76 -13.41 19.39 1.27
CA ILE A 76 -14.68 18.98 1.88
C ILE A 76 -14.38 18.21 3.16
N ASN A 77 -15.05 18.60 4.25
CA ASN A 77 -15.02 17.85 5.49
C ASN A 77 -15.95 16.64 5.39
N ILE A 78 -15.35 15.45 5.40
CA ILE A 78 -16.08 14.19 5.45
C ILE A 78 -16.22 13.76 6.90
N SER A 79 -17.45 13.44 7.30
CA SER A 79 -17.76 12.90 8.61
C SER A 79 -18.72 11.72 8.50
N LYS A 80 -18.71 10.86 9.51
CA LYS A 80 -19.55 9.66 9.58
C LYS A 80 -21.05 9.97 9.64
N ALA A 81 -21.43 11.20 9.97
CA ALA A 81 -22.83 11.63 9.97
C ALA A 81 -23.43 11.66 8.56
N TYR A 82 -22.62 12.03 7.57
CA TYR A 82 -23.06 12.32 6.21
C TYR A 82 -22.48 11.38 5.15
N PHE A 83 -21.45 10.60 5.48
CA PHE A 83 -20.79 9.68 4.56
C PHE A 83 -20.66 8.28 5.16
N ASN A 84 -20.59 7.27 4.30
CA ASN A 84 -20.21 5.89 4.60
C ASN A 84 -18.88 5.56 3.93
N TYR A 85 -18.07 4.69 4.53
CA TYR A 85 -16.85 4.21 3.90
C TYR A 85 -17.10 2.83 3.27
N GLU A 86 -16.94 2.72 1.95
CA GLU A 86 -17.00 1.47 1.21
C GLU A 86 -15.61 0.85 1.08
N PHE A 87 -15.39 -0.25 1.79
CA PHE A 87 -14.08 -0.93 1.80
C PHE A 87 -13.71 -1.50 0.42
N GLY A 88 -14.69 -1.97 -0.36
CA GLY A 88 -14.44 -2.61 -1.66
C GLY A 88 -13.84 -1.66 -2.69
N THR A 89 -14.27 -0.39 -2.69
CA THR A 89 -13.76 0.66 -3.59
C THR A 89 -12.76 1.58 -2.91
N GLY A 90 -12.59 1.49 -1.59
CA GLY A 90 -11.75 2.38 -0.80
C GLY A 90 -12.20 3.84 -0.90
N SER A 91 -13.51 4.07 -0.87
CA SER A 91 -14.11 5.40 -1.12
C SER A 91 -15.16 5.76 -0.06
N PHE A 92 -15.31 7.05 0.20
CA PHE A 92 -16.38 7.61 1.00
C PHE A 92 -17.56 7.96 0.10
N ILE A 93 -18.74 7.43 0.43
CA ILE A 93 -19.98 7.63 -0.31
C ILE A 93 -20.95 8.44 0.54
N SER A 94 -21.52 9.50 -0.03
CA SER A 94 -22.54 10.30 0.65
C SER A 94 -23.77 9.47 0.99
N LYS A 95 -24.33 9.70 2.18
CA LYS A 95 -25.61 9.15 2.62
C LYS A 95 -26.77 9.92 1.98
N ASP A 96 -27.91 9.25 1.87
CA ASP A 96 -29.14 9.83 1.31
C ASP A 96 -29.69 11.02 2.13
N ASN A 97 -29.29 11.13 3.40
CA ASN A 97 -29.67 12.22 4.30
C ASN A 97 -28.94 13.55 4.00
N ASN A 98 -27.95 13.54 3.10
CA ASN A 98 -27.12 14.69 2.81
C ASN A 98 -27.53 15.34 1.48
N GLN A 99 -28.49 16.26 1.55
CA GLN A 99 -29.04 16.95 0.36
C GLN A 99 -28.00 17.78 -0.40
N SER A 100 -26.95 18.27 0.29
CA SER A 100 -25.90 19.11 -0.33
C SER A 100 -24.85 18.34 -1.11
N PHE A 101 -24.65 17.05 -0.84
CA PHE A 101 -23.62 16.22 -1.47
C PHE A 101 -24.18 14.90 -2.01
N ASN A 102 -25.44 14.93 -2.48
CA ASN A 102 -26.11 13.75 -3.01
C ASN A 102 -25.24 13.04 -4.05
N SER A 103 -25.15 11.71 -3.96
CA SER A 103 -24.34 10.81 -4.79
C SER A 103 -22.84 11.11 -4.91
N LEU A 104 -22.27 11.91 -4.00
CA LEU A 104 -20.83 12.18 -4.00
C LEU A 104 -20.02 10.96 -3.55
N ILE A 105 -19.03 10.58 -4.36
CA ILE A 105 -18.07 9.51 -4.07
C ILE A 105 -16.66 10.11 -4.07
N ILE A 106 -15.93 9.94 -2.98
CA ILE A 106 -14.58 10.47 -2.80
C ILE A 106 -13.62 9.33 -2.48
N ASP A 107 -12.57 9.17 -3.27
CA ASP A 107 -11.54 8.17 -3.00
C ASP A 107 -10.70 8.57 -1.78
N ILE A 108 -10.37 7.61 -0.92
CA ILE A 108 -9.53 7.85 0.27
C ILE A 108 -8.14 8.41 -0.07
N ARG A 109 -7.65 8.24 -1.30
CA ARG A 109 -6.39 8.83 -1.78
C ARG A 109 -6.40 10.35 -1.77
N ASP A 110 -7.58 10.95 -1.89
CA ASP A 110 -7.76 12.39 -1.93
C ASP A 110 -7.99 12.97 -0.51
N CYS A 111 -7.89 12.12 0.52
CA CYS A 111 -8.14 12.46 1.90
C CYS A 111 -6.84 12.59 2.70
N ARG A 112 -6.87 13.49 3.68
CA ARG A 112 -5.86 13.67 4.71
C ARG A 112 -6.52 13.78 6.07
N LEU A 113 -5.76 13.45 7.12
CA LEU A 113 -6.20 13.76 8.48
C LEU A 113 -6.31 15.29 8.57
N ASN A 114 -7.39 15.75 9.18
CA ASN A 114 -7.53 17.15 9.49
C ASN A 114 -6.61 17.40 10.69
N ASP A 115 -5.42 17.94 10.44
CA ASP A 115 -4.54 18.38 11.50
C ASP A 115 -5.26 19.52 12.23
N GLU A 116 -5.57 19.31 13.51
CA GLU A 116 -5.76 20.44 14.43
C GLU A 116 -4.42 21.15 14.62
#